data_AF-A0A2P2KKP2-F1
#
_entry.id   AF-A0A2P2KKP2-F1
#
_cell.length_a   1.000
_cell.length_b   1.000
_cell.length_c   1.000
_cell.angle_alpha   90.00
_cell.angle_beta   90.00
_cell.angle_gamma   90.00
#
_symmetry.space_group_name_H-M   'P 1'
#
loop_
_entity.id
_entity.type
_entity.pdbx_description
1 polymer ?
#
loop_
_entity_poly.entity_id
_entity_poly.type
_entity_poly.pdbx_seq_one_letter_code
_entity_poly.pdbx_strand_id
1 'polypeptide(L)'
;MSEKRALTKFLRCVEWSDVQEAKQALELMNRWQMIDVSDALELLSPVFESEEVRAYAVNVLERADDEELQCYLLLLVQALRFERSDKSRLSQFLVQRSLKNIELASFLRWFVNVELCDPTYAKRFYCTYEMLEENMVKLVAGPNDEEDGLKLWQSLVRQTELMAQLCSVMREVGYVRGNTQKKIEKLRQLLSGLLSELTYFDEVLSNWKFFSL
;
A
#
# COMPACT_ATOMS: atom_id res chain seq x y z
N MET A 1 29.29 -17.78 -0.88
CA MET A 1 28.56 -18.22 0.33
C MET A 1 27.24 -18.79 -0.13
N SER A 2 26.98 -20.08 0.13
CA SER A 2 25.91 -20.87 -0.51
C SER A 2 24.60 -20.93 0.26
N GLU A 3 24.56 -20.43 1.50
CA GLU A 3 23.36 -20.45 2.33
C GLU A 3 22.68 -19.08 2.31
N LYS A 4 21.63 -18.93 1.51
CA LYS A 4 20.86 -17.68 1.36
C LYS A 4 20.33 -17.18 2.70
N ARG A 5 19.69 -18.07 3.47
CA ARG A 5 19.00 -17.73 4.73
C ARG A 5 19.95 -17.33 5.86
N ALA A 6 21.25 -17.54 5.68
CA ALA A 6 22.25 -17.08 6.64
C ALA A 6 22.45 -15.56 6.58
N LEU A 7 22.03 -14.87 5.51
CA LEU A 7 22.23 -13.43 5.36
C LEU A 7 21.53 -12.63 6.48
N THR A 8 20.26 -12.91 6.77
CA THR A 8 19.52 -12.16 7.81
C THR A 8 20.15 -12.37 9.19
N LYS A 9 20.60 -13.59 9.49
CA LYS A 9 21.34 -13.92 10.72
C LYS A 9 22.68 -13.20 10.79
N PHE A 10 23.42 -13.15 9.68
CA PHE A 10 24.70 -12.43 9.60
C PHE A 10 24.50 -10.94 9.89
N LEU A 11 23.54 -10.29 9.22
CA LEU A 11 23.28 -8.85 9.37
C LEU A 11 22.81 -8.47 10.78
N ARG A 12 22.19 -9.39 11.53
CA ARG A 12 21.84 -9.19 12.95
C ARG A 12 23.05 -9.16 13.88
N CYS A 13 24.16 -9.75 13.49
CA CYS A 13 25.38 -9.80 14.30
C CYS A 13 26.31 -8.60 14.05
N VAL A 14 26.00 -7.75 13.07
CA VAL A 14 26.85 -6.62 12.67
C VAL A 14 26.66 -5.45 13.63
N GLU A 15 27.75 -4.92 14.15
CA GLU A 15 27.74 -3.66 14.90
C GLU A 15 27.69 -2.47 13.92
N TRP A 16 26.49 -1.98 13.63
CA TRP A 16 26.27 -0.90 12.65
C TRP A 16 26.83 0.46 13.06
N SER A 17 27.21 0.64 14.34
CA SER A 17 27.90 1.85 14.80
C SER A 17 29.40 1.85 14.47
N ASP A 18 30.01 0.69 14.21
CA ASP A 18 31.38 0.60 13.70
C ASP A 18 31.38 0.75 12.18
N VAL A 19 31.97 1.85 11.71
CA VAL A 19 32.04 2.20 10.29
C VAL A 19 32.80 1.15 9.45
N GLN A 20 33.85 0.53 10.00
CA GLN A 20 34.62 -0.47 9.26
C GLN A 20 33.84 -1.78 9.17
N GLU A 21 33.21 -2.20 10.26
CA GLU A 21 32.40 -3.42 10.29
C GLU A 21 31.17 -3.28 9.39
N ALA A 22 30.44 -2.16 9.49
CA ALA A 22 29.31 -1.85 8.63
C ALA A 22 29.71 -1.88 7.15
N LYS A 23 30.83 -1.25 6.78
CA LYS A 23 31.32 -1.24 5.40
C LYS A 23 31.60 -2.66 4.89
N GLN A 24 32.30 -3.48 5.68
CA GLN A 24 32.60 -4.87 5.30
C GLN A 24 31.33 -5.71 5.19
N ALA A 25 30.37 -5.52 6.10
CA ALA A 25 29.08 -6.20 6.07
C ALA A 25 28.29 -5.87 4.79
N LEU A 26 28.28 -4.61 4.36
CA LEU A 26 27.63 -4.20 3.11
C LEU A 26 28.32 -4.78 1.88
N GLU A 27 29.65 -4.83 1.85
CA GLU A 27 30.41 -5.48 0.78
C GLU A 27 30.09 -6.99 0.70
N LEU A 28 29.98 -7.67 1.84
CA LEU A 28 29.61 -9.08 1.92
C LEU A 28 28.16 -9.32 1.52
N MET A 29 27.22 -8.45 1.94
CA MET A 29 25.81 -8.52 1.56
C MET A 29 25.63 -8.45 0.04
N ASN A 30 26.33 -7.53 -0.62
CA ASN A 30 26.28 -7.37 -2.07
C ASN A 30 26.87 -8.56 -2.84
N ARG A 31 27.76 -9.32 -2.20
CA ARG A 31 28.34 -10.56 -2.76
C ARG A 31 27.60 -11.82 -2.29
N TRP A 32 26.63 -11.69 -1.39
CA TRP A 32 25.86 -12.80 -0.87
C TRP A 32 24.96 -13.35 -1.96
N GLN A 33 24.68 -14.65 -1.90
CA GLN A 33 23.64 -15.21 -2.75
C GLN A 33 22.31 -14.51 -2.44
N MET A 34 21.64 -14.02 -3.48
CA MET A 34 20.41 -13.27 -3.29
C MET A 34 19.35 -14.09 -2.57
N ILE A 35 18.76 -13.49 -1.54
CA ILE A 35 17.69 -14.09 -0.73
C ILE A 35 16.36 -14.08 -1.47
N ASP A 36 15.39 -14.80 -0.92
CA ASP A 36 14.03 -14.85 -1.47
C ASP A 36 13.20 -13.67 -0.93
N VAL A 37 12.06 -13.37 -1.58
CA VAL A 37 11.18 -12.24 -1.25
C VAL A 37 10.73 -12.28 0.21
N SER A 38 10.36 -13.47 0.70
CA SER A 38 9.92 -13.67 2.09
C SER A 38 11.01 -13.34 3.12
N ASP A 39 12.26 -13.70 2.85
CA ASP A 39 13.41 -13.37 3.71
C ASP A 39 13.71 -11.85 3.67
N ALA A 40 13.48 -11.20 2.52
CA ALA A 40 13.67 -9.75 2.38
C ALA A 40 12.67 -8.94 3.22
N LEU A 41 11.48 -9.47 3.50
CA LEU A 41 10.53 -8.84 4.42
C LEU A 41 11.10 -8.71 5.83
N GLU A 42 11.94 -9.66 6.26
CA GLU A 42 12.61 -9.61 7.56
C GLU A 42 13.54 -8.39 7.65
N LEU A 43 14.22 -8.04 6.56
CA LEU A 43 15.13 -6.90 6.46
C LEU A 43 14.40 -5.54 6.49
N LEU A 44 13.07 -5.54 6.38
CA LEU A 44 12.23 -4.35 6.53
C LEU A 44 11.63 -4.19 7.94
N SER A 45 11.86 -5.18 8.82
CA SER A 45 11.45 -5.13 10.22
C SER A 45 12.21 -4.05 11.02
N PRO A 46 11.76 -3.64 12.22
CA PRO A 46 12.45 -2.65 13.04
C PRO A 46 13.84 -3.09 13.52
N VAL A 47 14.18 -4.38 13.36
CA VAL A 47 15.51 -4.91 13.73
C VAL A 47 16.61 -4.32 12.83
N PHE A 48 16.28 -3.97 11.59
CA PHE A 48 17.24 -3.50 10.60
C PHE A 48 16.98 -2.03 10.26
N GLU A 49 17.80 -1.15 10.84
CA GLU A 49 17.67 0.29 10.63
C GLU A 49 18.57 0.84 9.50
N SER A 50 19.63 0.12 9.09
CA SER A 50 20.53 0.58 8.02
C SER A 50 19.76 0.81 6.72
N GLU A 51 19.90 2.00 6.14
CA GLU A 51 19.22 2.37 4.89
C GLU A 51 19.69 1.49 3.72
N GLU A 52 20.94 1.07 3.73
CA GLU A 52 21.53 0.19 2.72
C GLU A 52 20.96 -1.23 2.79
N VAL A 53 20.76 -1.77 4.00
CA VAL A 53 20.11 -3.08 4.20
C VAL A 53 18.64 -3.01 3.74
N ARG A 54 17.92 -1.96 4.11
CA ARG A 54 16.53 -1.76 3.66
C ARG A 54 16.45 -1.55 2.15
N ALA A 55 17.41 -0.84 1.56
CA ALA A 55 17.48 -0.65 0.12
C ALA A 55 17.77 -1.97 -0.62
N TYR A 56 18.62 -2.83 -0.05
CA TYR A 56 18.82 -4.19 -0.56
C TYR A 56 17.52 -5.00 -0.51
N ALA A 57 16.76 -4.91 0.59
CA ALA A 57 15.46 -5.58 0.71
C ALA A 57 14.50 -5.14 -0.42
N VAL A 58 14.40 -3.83 -0.68
CA VAL A 58 13.58 -3.30 -1.78
C VAL A 58 14.06 -3.81 -3.14
N ASN A 59 15.37 -3.87 -3.38
CA ASN A 59 15.92 -4.44 -4.61
C ASN A 59 15.57 -5.93 -4.80
N VAL A 60 15.42 -6.70 -3.71
CA VAL A 60 14.89 -8.07 -3.80
C VAL A 60 13.40 -8.06 -4.12
N LEU A 61 12.61 -7.19 -3.47
CA LEU A 61 11.17 -7.04 -3.73
C LEU A 61 10.87 -6.62 -5.18
N GLU A 62 11.73 -5.83 -5.81
CA GLU A 62 11.59 -5.40 -7.21
C GLU A 62 11.51 -6.58 -8.20
N ARG A 63 11.96 -7.78 -7.80
CA ARG A 63 11.92 -8.99 -8.62
C ARG A 63 10.61 -9.79 -8.50
N ALA A 64 9.80 -9.51 -7.49
CA ALA A 64 8.49 -10.16 -7.32
C ALA A 64 7.53 -9.68 -8.42
N ASP A 65 6.65 -10.56 -8.88
CA ASP A 65 5.50 -10.17 -9.72
C ASP A 65 4.44 -9.44 -8.88
N ASP A 66 3.41 -8.91 -9.53
CA ASP A 66 2.41 -8.11 -8.84
C ASP A 66 1.51 -8.97 -7.93
N GLU A 67 1.24 -10.21 -8.31
CA GLU A 67 0.45 -11.16 -7.52
C GLU A 67 1.16 -11.55 -6.22
N GLU A 68 2.45 -11.88 -6.28
CA GLU A 68 3.28 -12.14 -5.10
C GLU A 68 3.40 -10.87 -4.24
N LEU A 69 3.64 -9.71 -4.86
CA LEU A 69 3.75 -8.45 -4.14
C LEU A 69 2.46 -8.08 -3.41
N GLN A 70 1.30 -8.31 -4.04
CA GLN A 70 -0.01 -8.12 -3.42
C GLN A 70 -0.19 -8.96 -2.16
N CYS A 71 0.29 -10.21 -2.16
CA CYS A 71 0.22 -11.08 -0.96
C CYS A 71 0.95 -10.47 0.24
N TYR A 72 1.97 -9.64 0.02
CA TYR A 72 2.75 -9.00 1.07
C TYR A 72 2.44 -7.52 1.27
N LEU A 73 1.60 -6.91 0.42
CA LEU A 73 1.40 -5.47 0.37
C LEU A 73 1.00 -4.86 1.73
N LEU A 74 0.11 -5.52 2.47
CA LEU A 74 -0.27 -5.06 3.81
C LEU A 74 0.96 -5.01 4.75
N LEU A 75 1.81 -6.03 4.74
CA LEU A 75 3.03 -6.07 5.55
C LEU A 75 4.02 -4.99 5.14
N LEU A 76 4.14 -4.73 3.83
CA LEU A 76 4.98 -3.66 3.29
C LEU A 76 4.49 -2.27 3.68
N VAL A 77 3.17 -2.06 3.72
CA VAL A 77 2.59 -0.82 4.25
C VAL A 77 2.97 -0.67 5.72
N GLN A 78 2.86 -1.72 6.55
CA GLN A 78 3.28 -1.64 7.95
C GLN A 78 4.78 -1.34 8.11
N ALA A 79 5.62 -1.86 7.20
CA ALA A 79 7.05 -1.61 7.23
C ALA A 79 7.43 -0.14 6.98
N LEU A 80 6.55 0.67 6.36
CA LEU A 80 6.77 2.10 6.17
C LEU A 80 7.02 2.85 7.48
N ARG A 81 6.45 2.37 8.60
CA ARG A 81 6.63 2.94 9.96
C ARG A 81 8.08 2.96 10.41
N PHE A 82 8.89 2.04 9.91
CA PHE A 82 10.29 1.85 10.30
C PHE A 82 11.28 2.50 9.33
N GLU A 83 10.79 3.16 8.29
CA GLU A 83 11.64 3.88 7.36
C GLU A 83 12.26 5.12 8.03
N ARG A 84 13.44 5.53 7.58
CA ARG A 84 14.12 6.74 8.10
C ARG A 84 13.65 8.03 7.44
N SER A 85 13.14 7.96 6.22
CA SER A 85 12.66 9.11 5.44
C SER A 85 11.22 8.94 4.97
N ASP A 86 10.46 10.04 4.92
CA ASP A 86 9.08 10.06 4.41
C ASP A 86 9.02 9.63 2.92
N LYS A 87 10.07 9.92 2.15
CA LYS A 87 10.24 9.52 0.75
C LYS A 87 11.29 8.41 0.63
N SER A 88 11.16 7.37 1.45
CA SER A 88 12.08 6.22 1.43
C SER A 88 12.04 5.43 0.13
N ARG A 89 13.02 4.54 -0.05
CA ARG A 89 13.06 3.64 -1.19
C ARG A 89 11.86 2.69 -1.22
N LEU A 90 11.39 2.23 -0.06
CA LEU A 90 10.18 1.40 0.04
C LEU A 90 8.93 2.17 -0.39
N SER A 91 8.73 3.41 0.08
CA SER A 91 7.53 4.18 -0.32
C SER A 91 7.54 4.49 -1.81
N GLN A 92 8.70 4.86 -2.36
CA GLN A 92 8.85 5.08 -3.79
C GLN A 92 8.57 3.82 -4.59
N PHE A 93 9.12 2.66 -4.18
CA PHE A 93 8.88 1.38 -4.83
C PHE A 93 7.39 1.02 -4.87
N LEU A 94 6.69 1.11 -3.73
CA LEU A 94 5.25 0.80 -3.64
C LEU A 94 4.43 1.70 -4.56
N VAL A 95 4.72 3.01 -4.59
CA VAL A 95 4.04 3.94 -5.49
C VAL A 95 4.36 3.60 -6.95
N GLN A 96 5.62 3.41 -7.33
CA GLN A 96 5.99 3.13 -8.72
C GLN A 96 5.38 1.82 -9.25
N ARG A 97 5.24 0.79 -8.43
CA ARG A 97 4.51 -0.44 -8.79
C ARG A 97 3.01 -0.18 -8.94
N SER A 98 2.42 0.57 -8.01
CA SER A 98 1.00 0.94 -8.05
C SER A 98 0.61 1.74 -9.29
N LEU A 99 1.49 2.62 -9.79
CA LEU A 99 1.23 3.38 -11.02
C LEU A 99 1.01 2.52 -12.27
N LYS A 100 1.40 1.23 -12.22
CA LYS A 100 1.29 0.28 -13.35
C LYS A 100 0.21 -0.78 -13.13
N ASN A 101 -0.41 -0.81 -11.94
CA ASN A 101 -1.37 -1.84 -11.56
C ASN A 101 -2.48 -1.25 -10.69
N ILE A 102 -3.70 -1.23 -11.24
CA ILE A 102 -4.87 -0.63 -10.60
C ILE A 102 -5.26 -1.29 -9.29
N GLU A 103 -5.04 -2.59 -9.17
CA GLU A 103 -5.37 -3.35 -7.97
C GLU A 103 -4.39 -3.01 -6.85
N LEU A 104 -3.08 -3.00 -7.14
CA LEU A 104 -2.06 -2.54 -6.19
C LEU A 104 -2.28 -1.07 -5.77
N ALA A 105 -2.61 -0.19 -6.72
CA ALA A 105 -2.91 1.21 -6.41
C ALA A 105 -4.11 1.37 -5.49
N SER A 106 -5.19 0.64 -5.77
CA SER A 106 -6.39 0.61 -4.94
C SER A 106 -6.04 0.17 -3.51
N PHE A 107 -5.40 -0.99 -3.36
CA PHE A 107 -5.03 -1.50 -2.05
C PHE A 107 -4.08 -0.59 -1.30
N LEU A 108 -3.00 -0.11 -1.96
CA LEU A 108 -2.04 0.78 -1.34
C LEU A 108 -2.74 2.03 -0.80
N ARG A 109 -3.59 2.67 -1.61
CA ARG A 109 -4.33 3.89 -1.23
C ARG A 109 -5.20 3.67 0.00
N TRP A 110 -5.96 2.58 0.05
CA TRP A 110 -6.83 2.27 1.18
C TRP A 110 -6.05 1.89 2.43
N PHE A 111 -5.01 1.06 2.30
CA PHE A 111 -4.18 0.66 3.42
C PHE A 111 -3.50 1.87 4.07
N VAL A 112 -2.86 2.75 3.30
CA VAL A 112 -2.24 3.95 3.90
C VAL A 112 -3.28 4.92 4.46
N ASN A 113 -4.49 4.99 3.89
CA ASN A 113 -5.56 5.85 4.39
C ASN A 113 -6.08 5.39 5.77
N VAL A 114 -6.26 4.08 5.96
CA VAL A 114 -6.68 3.51 7.26
C VAL A 114 -5.63 3.78 8.33
N GLU A 115 -4.34 3.69 7.98
CA GLU A 115 -3.25 3.95 8.93
C GLU A 115 -3.14 5.41 9.39
N LEU A 116 -3.83 6.36 8.72
CA LEU A 116 -3.89 7.75 9.17
C LEU A 116 -4.64 7.93 10.51
N CYS A 117 -5.41 6.93 10.94
CA CYS A 117 -6.09 6.95 12.24
C CYS A 117 -5.13 6.91 13.43
N ASP A 118 -3.91 6.39 13.26
CA ASP A 118 -2.87 6.41 14.30
C ASP A 118 -1.95 7.64 14.11
N PRO A 119 -2.06 8.67 14.98
CA PRO A 119 -1.28 9.89 14.85
C PRO A 119 0.23 9.67 15.02
N THR A 120 0.68 8.57 15.65
CA THR A 120 2.11 8.31 15.89
C THR A 120 2.88 8.19 14.58
N TYR A 121 2.28 7.61 13.53
CA TYR A 121 2.93 7.38 12.24
C TYR A 121 2.19 8.01 11.07
N ALA A 122 1.05 8.69 11.30
CA ALA A 122 0.20 9.28 10.26
C ALA A 122 0.97 10.10 9.22
N LYS A 123 1.98 10.87 9.63
CA LYS A 123 2.82 11.65 8.69
C LYS A 123 3.46 10.77 7.61
N ARG A 124 4.00 9.61 8.01
CA ARG A 124 4.70 8.68 7.10
C ARG A 124 3.76 8.09 6.06
N PHE A 125 2.58 7.67 6.50
CA PHE A 125 1.53 7.16 5.63
C PHE A 125 0.95 8.24 4.73
N TYR A 126 0.72 9.44 5.27
CA TYR A 126 0.24 10.60 4.50
C TYR A 126 1.20 10.97 3.38
N CYS A 127 2.52 11.02 3.63
CA CYS A 127 3.50 11.29 2.57
C CYS A 127 3.48 10.24 1.45
N THR A 128 3.21 8.97 1.78
CA THR A 128 3.07 7.91 0.75
C THR A 128 1.77 8.07 -0.03
N TYR A 129 0.67 8.39 0.66
CA TYR A 129 -0.62 8.69 0.04
C TYR A 129 -0.52 9.89 -0.92
N GLU A 130 0.06 11.00 -0.46
CA GLU A 130 0.27 12.21 -1.25
C GLU A 130 1.16 11.93 -2.47
N MET A 131 2.24 11.16 -2.29
CA MET A 131 3.09 10.75 -3.41
C MET A 131 2.34 9.91 -4.44
N LEU A 132 1.45 9.01 -4.02
CA LEU A 132 0.61 8.24 -4.95
C LEU A 132 -0.30 9.18 -5.76
N GLU A 133 -1.05 10.05 -5.08
CA GLU A 133 -1.99 10.99 -5.72
C GLU A 133 -1.26 11.94 -6.69
N GLU A 134 -0.14 12.53 -6.28
CA GLU A 134 0.66 13.42 -7.14
C GLU A 134 1.16 12.73 -8.41
N ASN A 135 1.62 11.49 -8.30
CA ASN A 135 2.12 10.75 -9.47
C ASN A 135 0.96 10.32 -10.39
N MET A 136 -0.21 9.97 -9.83
CA MET A 136 -1.40 9.68 -10.64
C MET A 136 -1.85 10.91 -11.43
N VAL A 137 -1.91 12.08 -10.80
CA VAL A 137 -2.26 13.34 -11.47
C VAL A 137 -1.26 13.66 -12.59
N LYS A 138 0.04 13.44 -12.36
CA LYS A 138 1.09 13.62 -13.38
C LYS A 138 0.95 12.66 -14.55
N LEU A 139 0.54 11.41 -14.32
CA LEU A 139 0.26 10.46 -15.41
C LEU A 139 -0.87 10.95 -16.30
N VAL A 140 -1.94 11.48 -15.72
CA VAL A 140 -3.09 12.02 -16.47
C VAL A 140 -2.74 13.31 -17.23
N ALA A 141 -1.84 14.13 -16.70
CA ALA A 141 -1.40 15.39 -17.31
C ALA A 141 -0.23 15.22 -18.31
N GLY A 142 0.29 14.01 -18.48
CA GLY A 142 1.43 13.73 -19.35
C GLY A 142 1.10 13.91 -20.83
N PRO A 143 2.09 14.24 -21.69
CA PRO A 143 1.91 14.41 -23.13
C PRO A 143 1.69 13.09 -23.89
N ASN A 144 1.84 11.94 -23.22
CA ASN A 144 1.55 10.63 -23.79
C ASN A 144 0.12 10.26 -23.42
N ASP A 145 -0.72 10.02 -24.42
CA ASP A 145 -2.08 9.48 -24.32
C ASP A 145 -2.07 8.04 -23.73
N GLU A 146 -1.62 7.89 -22.49
CA GLU A 146 -1.82 6.64 -21.75
C GLU A 146 -3.25 6.67 -21.20
N GLU A 147 -4.19 6.27 -22.04
CA GLU A 147 -5.61 6.01 -21.70
C GLU A 147 -5.74 5.20 -20.40
N ASP A 148 -4.75 4.36 -20.13
CA ASP A 148 -4.62 3.53 -18.93
C ASP A 148 -4.42 4.35 -17.65
N GLY A 149 -3.62 5.42 -17.67
CA GLY A 149 -3.41 6.30 -16.52
C GLY A 149 -4.68 7.10 -16.16
N LEU A 150 -5.43 7.54 -17.17
CA LEU A 150 -6.73 8.19 -16.98
C LEU A 150 -7.76 7.23 -16.38
N LYS A 151 -7.86 6.00 -16.90
CA LYS A 151 -8.73 4.95 -16.36
C LYS A 151 -8.39 4.62 -14.92
N LEU A 152 -7.09 4.51 -14.61
CA LEU A 152 -6.58 4.27 -13.26
C LEU A 152 -7.02 5.36 -12.28
N TRP A 153 -6.79 6.62 -12.63
CA TRP A 153 -7.20 7.76 -11.81
C TRP A 153 -8.72 7.82 -11.61
N GLN A 154 -9.50 7.71 -12.69
CA GLN A 154 -10.96 7.72 -12.64
C GLN A 154 -11.51 6.61 -11.76
N SER A 155 -10.92 5.41 -11.82
CA SER A 155 -11.26 4.29 -10.95
C SER A 155 -11.09 4.66 -9.47
N LEU A 156 -9.92 5.18 -9.08
CA LEU A 156 -9.62 5.51 -7.68
C LEU A 156 -10.52 6.65 -7.16
N VAL A 157 -10.80 7.65 -8.00
CA VAL A 157 -11.75 8.72 -7.67
C VAL A 157 -13.14 8.13 -7.42
N ARG A 158 -13.64 7.31 -8.34
CA ARG A 158 -14.97 6.67 -8.21
C ARG A 158 -15.07 5.79 -6.96
N GLN A 159 -14.02 5.06 -6.60
CA GLN A 159 -13.99 4.30 -5.35
C GLN A 159 -14.13 5.19 -4.11
N THR A 160 -13.51 6.38 -4.13
CA THR A 160 -13.61 7.36 -3.03
C THR A 160 -15.01 7.92 -2.90
N GLU A 161 -15.60 8.31 -4.02
CA GLU A 161 -16.97 8.83 -4.09
C GLU A 161 -17.96 7.77 -3.59
N LEU A 162 -17.83 6.53 -4.07
CA LEU A 162 -18.60 5.38 -3.62
C LEU A 162 -18.53 5.21 -2.10
N MET A 163 -17.32 5.20 -1.52
CA MET A 163 -17.16 5.05 -0.07
C MET A 163 -17.73 6.23 0.71
N ALA A 164 -17.63 7.45 0.19
CA ALA A 164 -18.23 8.63 0.82
C ALA A 164 -19.77 8.54 0.79
N GLN A 165 -20.36 8.11 -0.33
CA GLN A 165 -21.79 7.88 -0.47
C GLN A 165 -22.28 6.78 0.48
N LEU A 166 -21.58 5.64 0.56
CA LEU A 166 -21.90 4.55 1.49
C LEU A 166 -21.83 5.00 2.95
N CYS A 167 -20.77 5.74 3.33
CA CYS A 167 -20.65 6.33 4.67
C CYS A 167 -21.82 7.27 5.00
N SER A 168 -22.26 8.07 4.02
CA SER A 168 -23.42 8.95 4.15
C SER A 168 -24.71 8.16 4.38
N VAL A 169 -24.95 7.11 3.59
CA VAL A 169 -26.10 6.21 3.76
C VAL A 169 -26.10 5.56 5.14
N MET A 170 -24.96 5.00 5.56
CA MET A 170 -24.82 4.37 6.86
C MET A 170 -25.15 5.34 8.00
N ARG A 171 -24.74 6.60 7.87
CA ARG A 171 -25.02 7.67 8.85
C ARG A 171 -26.51 8.01 8.89
N GLU A 172 -27.14 8.22 7.73
CA GLU A 172 -28.57 8.53 7.62
C GLU A 172 -29.46 7.40 8.16
N VAL A 173 -29.12 6.14 7.85
CA VAL A 173 -29.80 4.96 8.41
C VAL A 173 -29.55 4.85 9.91
N GLY A 174 -28.35 5.23 10.38
CA GLY A 174 -27.99 5.29 11.79
C GLY A 174 -28.87 6.25 12.62
N TYR A 175 -29.32 7.36 12.02
CA TYR A 175 -30.20 8.33 12.68
C TYR A 175 -31.66 7.88 12.79
N VAL A 176 -32.09 6.86 12.05
CA VAL A 176 -33.46 6.34 12.11
C VAL A 176 -33.69 5.63 13.44
N ARG A 177 -34.58 6.20 14.26
CA ARG A 177 -35.09 5.55 15.47
C ARG A 177 -36.18 4.54 15.13
N GLY A 178 -36.13 3.36 15.76
CA GLY A 178 -37.14 2.33 15.59
C GLY A 178 -36.54 0.96 15.31
N ASN A 179 -37.39 0.04 14.86
CA ASN A 179 -37.02 -1.33 14.57
C ASN A 179 -36.25 -1.47 13.24
N THR A 180 -35.66 -2.65 13.02
CA THR A 180 -34.88 -2.98 11.82
C THR A 180 -35.66 -2.74 10.53
N GLN A 181 -36.98 -2.96 10.53
CA GLN A 181 -37.84 -2.77 9.36
C GLN A 181 -37.82 -1.31 8.86
N LYS A 182 -37.96 -0.33 9.77
CA LYS A 182 -37.88 1.10 9.41
C LYS A 182 -36.51 1.49 8.86
N LYS A 183 -35.43 0.89 9.39
CA LYS A 183 -34.07 1.10 8.89
C LYS A 183 -33.89 0.53 7.48
N ILE A 184 -34.44 -0.66 7.21
CA ILE A 184 -34.43 -1.28 5.88
C ILE A 184 -35.21 -0.43 4.87
N GLU A 185 -36.39 0.08 5.25
CA GLU A 185 -37.19 0.96 4.39
C GLU A 185 -36.44 2.24 4.04
N LYS A 186 -35.81 2.89 5.02
CA LYS A 186 -34.97 4.07 4.78
C LYS A 186 -33.79 3.74 3.86
N LEU A 187 -33.09 2.62 4.09
CA LEU A 187 -31.98 2.18 3.25
C LEU A 187 -32.44 1.99 1.79
N ARG A 188 -33.54 1.26 1.58
CA ARG A 188 -34.11 1.05 0.23
C ARG A 188 -34.47 2.37 -0.44
N GLN A 189 -35.09 3.30 0.29
CA GLN A 189 -35.44 4.62 -0.21
C GLN A 189 -34.19 5.42 -0.66
N LEU A 190 -33.11 5.38 0.13
CA LEU A 190 -31.85 6.06 -0.20
C LEU A 190 -31.20 5.46 -1.44
N LEU A 191 -31.14 4.13 -1.53
CA LEU A 191 -30.57 3.40 -2.67
C LEU A 191 -31.40 3.52 -3.95
N SER A 192 -32.73 3.63 -3.86
CA SER A 192 -33.60 3.84 -5.02
C SER A 192 -33.67 5.29 -5.50
N GLY A 193 -33.14 6.24 -4.70
CA GLY A 193 -33.23 7.67 -4.95
C GLY A 193 -31.88 8.27 -5.32
N LEU A 194 -31.30 9.02 -4.38
CA LEU A 194 -30.09 9.83 -4.57
C LEU A 194 -28.86 9.02 -5.00
N LEU A 195 -28.85 7.72 -4.77
CA LEU A 195 -27.68 6.84 -4.92
C LEU A 195 -27.99 5.60 -5.75
N SER A 196 -28.85 5.75 -6.74
CA SER A 196 -29.23 4.64 -7.63
C SER A 196 -28.04 4.02 -8.37
N GLU A 197 -26.98 4.79 -8.60
CA GLU A 197 -25.72 4.29 -9.17
C GLU A 197 -25.04 3.22 -8.30
N LEU A 198 -25.33 3.17 -7.00
CA LEU A 198 -24.80 2.14 -6.07
C LEU A 198 -25.43 0.76 -6.27
N THR A 199 -26.46 0.66 -7.12
CA THR A 199 -27.09 -0.61 -7.47
C THR A 199 -26.46 -1.25 -8.71
N TYR A 200 -25.53 -0.56 -9.37
CA TYR A 200 -24.86 -1.02 -10.58
C TYR A 200 -23.35 -0.75 -10.51
N PHE A 201 -22.56 -1.82 -10.42
CA PHE A 201 -21.10 -1.73 -10.32
C PHE A 201 -20.46 -2.21 -11.63
N ASP A 202 -19.54 -1.40 -12.18
CA ASP A 202 -18.65 -1.85 -13.25
C ASP A 202 -17.52 -2.75 -12.70
N GLU A 203 -16.91 -3.55 -13.56
CA GLU A 203 -15.97 -4.64 -13.23
C GLU A 203 -14.80 -4.21 -12.32
N VAL A 204 -14.40 -2.95 -12.39
CA VAL A 204 -13.32 -2.35 -11.59
C VAL A 204 -13.58 -2.37 -10.07
N LEU A 205 -14.83 -2.46 -9.65
CA LEU A 205 -15.22 -2.55 -8.24
C LEU A 205 -15.33 -3.99 -7.73
N SER A 206 -15.18 -4.98 -8.61
CA SER A 206 -15.25 -6.42 -8.28
C SER A 206 -14.11 -6.89 -7.39
N ASN A 207 -12.97 -6.18 -7.39
CA ASN A 207 -11.75 -6.58 -6.67
C ASN A 207 -11.87 -6.44 -5.15
N TRP A 208 -12.92 -5.76 -4.66
CA TRP A 208 -13.23 -5.66 -3.23
C TRP A 208 -13.76 -6.97 -2.62
N LYS A 209 -13.97 -8.03 -3.43
CA LYS A 209 -14.37 -9.36 -2.95
C LYS A 209 -13.43 -9.93 -1.88
N PHE A 210 -12.16 -9.52 -1.84
CA PHE A 210 -11.20 -9.96 -0.82
C PHE A 210 -11.46 -9.40 0.60
N PHE A 211 -12.28 -8.35 0.76
CA PHE A 211 -12.65 -7.82 2.09
C PHE A 211 -13.95 -8.38 2.65
N SER A 212 -14.54 -9.39 2.00
CA SER A 212 -15.65 -10.15 2.59
C SER A 212 -15.13 -11.22 3.55
N LEU A 213 -14.83 -10.80 4.79
CA LEU A 213 -14.79 -11.67 5.97
C LEU A 213 -16.08 -11.50 6.77
#